data_AF-A0A1A8J957-F1
#
_entry.id   AF-A0A1A8J957-F1
#
_cell.length_a   1.000
_cell.length_b   1.000
_cell.length_c   1.000
_cell.angle_alpha   90.00
_cell.angle_beta   90.00
_cell.angle_gamma   90.00
#
_symmetry.space_group_name_H-M   'P 1'
#
loop_
_entity.id
_entity.type
_entity.pdbx_description
1 polymer ?
#
loop_
_entity_poly.entity_id
_entity_poly.type
_entity_poly.pdbx_seq_one_letter_code
_entity_poly.pdbx_strand_id
1 'polypeptide(L)'
;SHWNIPVISAGALAIAFRNKRSEYTQLTRIAPSYMKMAETFAVMFEHFAWKSALLLMEDDMTERDCYFTLEAVFHLMDDYTVKTYSFPPEEPLRTDEMFQDIHDTEDLFEGHHGSLC
;
A
#
# COMPACT_ATOMS: atom_id res chain seq x y z
N SER A 1 14.11 6.33 -22.60
CA SER A 1 13.05 7.07 -23.34
C SER A 1 13.45 7.28 -24.81
N HIS A 2 12.52 7.20 -25.75
CA HIS A 2 12.83 7.15 -27.19
C HIS A 2 13.11 8.53 -27.85
N TRP A 3 12.38 9.59 -27.47
CA TRP A 3 12.48 10.91 -28.13
C TRP A 3 13.34 11.95 -27.40
N ASN A 4 13.91 11.62 -26.24
CA ASN A 4 14.72 12.54 -25.43
C ASN A 4 14.02 13.88 -25.08
N ILE A 5 12.70 13.84 -24.87
CA ILE A 5 11.89 15.01 -24.48
C ILE A 5 11.61 14.94 -22.97
N PRO A 6 11.86 16.00 -22.18
CA PRO A 6 11.54 16.01 -20.77
C PRO A 6 10.02 15.99 -20.55
N VAL A 7 9.57 15.14 -19.62
CA VAL A 7 8.16 15.02 -19.22
C VAL A 7 8.03 15.43 -17.76
N ILE A 8 7.24 16.46 -17.49
CA ILE A 8 6.94 16.93 -16.13
C ILE A 8 5.49 16.61 -15.82
N SER A 9 5.22 15.89 -14.73
CA SER A 9 3.87 15.46 -14.36
C SER A 9 3.63 15.56 -12.85
N ALA A 10 2.39 15.89 -12.48
CA ALA A 10 1.90 15.76 -11.11
C ALA A 10 1.34 14.35 -10.82
N GLY A 11 1.29 13.46 -11.82
CA GLY A 11 0.87 12.07 -11.69
C GLY A 11 2.04 11.09 -11.78
N ALA A 12 1.80 9.92 -12.40
CA ALA A 12 2.77 8.83 -12.49
C ALA A 12 3.28 8.40 -11.10
N LEU A 13 2.34 8.24 -10.18
CA LEU A 13 2.60 8.06 -8.75
C LEU A 13 2.94 6.61 -8.37
N ALA A 14 2.54 5.65 -9.21
CA ALA A 14 2.82 4.22 -9.04
C ALA A 14 4.32 3.92 -8.89
N ILE A 15 4.62 2.80 -8.21
CA ILE A 15 5.98 2.38 -7.88
C ILE A 15 6.82 2.15 -9.13
N ALA A 16 6.21 1.64 -10.21
CA ALA A 16 6.87 1.33 -11.47
C ALA A 16 7.64 2.53 -12.06
N PHE A 17 7.12 3.76 -11.89
CA PHE A 17 7.75 4.98 -12.40
C PHE A 17 9.00 5.41 -11.59
N ARG A 18 9.36 4.71 -10.51
CA ARG A 18 10.58 4.95 -9.73
C ARG A 18 11.84 4.59 -10.51
N ASN A 19 11.79 3.57 -11.38
CA ASN A 19 12.97 3.12 -12.11
C ASN A 19 13.28 4.06 -13.28
N LYS A 20 14.19 5.00 -13.04
CA LYS A 20 14.67 5.97 -14.05
C LYS A 20 15.85 5.48 -14.89
N ARG A 21 16.24 4.19 -14.82
CA ARG A 21 17.40 3.67 -15.56
C ARG A 21 17.10 3.30 -17.01
N SER A 22 15.83 3.16 -17.39
CA SER A 22 15.43 2.70 -18.73
C SER A 22 14.40 3.63 -19.40
N GLU A 23 13.12 3.35 -19.22
CA GLU A 23 12.03 3.91 -20.01
C GLU A 23 11.63 5.31 -19.51
N TYR A 24 11.76 5.55 -18.21
CA TYR A 24 11.34 6.76 -17.51
C TYR A 24 12.47 7.75 -17.21
N THR A 25 13.60 7.68 -17.94
CA THR A 25 14.77 8.56 -17.75
C THR A 25 14.41 10.04 -17.84
N GLN A 26 13.41 10.41 -18.66
CA GLN A 26 12.99 11.79 -18.90
C GLN A 26 11.81 12.26 -18.02
N LEU A 27 11.30 11.40 -17.14
CA LEU A 27 10.15 11.73 -16.29
C LEU A 27 10.57 12.43 -15.00
N THR A 28 10.02 13.62 -14.78
CA THR A 28 10.12 14.37 -13.52
C THR A 28 8.73 14.51 -12.90
N ARG A 29 8.60 14.05 -11.66
CA ARG A 29 7.35 14.14 -10.89
C ARG A 29 7.43 15.34 -9.98
N ILE A 30 6.38 16.16 -9.96
CA ILE A 30 6.27 17.35 -9.09
C ILE A 30 5.36 17.13 -7.88
N ALA A 31 4.71 15.97 -7.80
CA ALA A 31 3.92 15.53 -6.65
C ALA A 31 4.59 14.32 -5.95
N PRO A 32 4.33 14.11 -4.65
CA PRO A 32 4.78 12.91 -3.94
C PRO A 32 4.21 11.63 -4.57
N SER A 33 5.07 10.65 -4.83
CA SER A 33 4.63 9.32 -5.28
C SER A 33 4.05 8.48 -4.13
N TYR A 34 3.32 7.42 -4.44
CA TYR A 34 2.79 6.51 -3.40
C TYR A 34 3.89 5.90 -2.53
N MET A 35 5.09 5.66 -3.06
CA MET A 35 6.25 5.25 -2.25
C MET A 35 6.61 6.24 -1.15
N LYS A 36 6.42 7.56 -1.38
CA LYS A 36 6.67 8.56 -0.33
C LYS A 36 5.61 8.55 0.75
N MET A 37 4.37 8.22 0.40
CA MET A 37 3.33 7.95 1.39
C MET A 37 3.66 6.69 2.20
N ALA A 38 4.10 5.62 1.56
CA ALA A 38 4.52 4.39 2.22
C ALA A 38 5.67 4.60 3.21
N GLU A 39 6.68 5.40 2.85
CA GLU A 39 7.76 5.79 3.78
C GLU A 39 7.22 6.47 5.05
N THR A 40 6.21 7.31 4.93
CA THR A 40 5.53 7.93 6.09
C THR A 40 4.82 6.88 6.96
N PHE A 41 4.15 5.90 6.34
CA PHE A 41 3.53 4.80 7.08
C PHE A 41 4.57 3.97 7.83
N ALA A 42 5.70 3.62 7.21
CA ALA A 42 6.76 2.88 7.88
C ALA A 42 7.27 3.61 9.15
N VAL A 43 7.53 4.92 9.04
CA VAL A 43 7.93 5.74 10.20
C VAL A 43 6.83 5.79 11.27
N MET A 44 5.56 5.85 10.87
CA MET A 44 4.43 5.84 11.81
C MET A 44 4.32 4.50 12.55
N PHE A 45 4.50 3.37 11.85
CA PHE A 45 4.48 2.03 12.45
C PHE A 45 5.62 1.85 13.46
N GLU A 46 6.82 2.32 13.14
CA GLU A 46 7.95 2.35 14.07
C GLU A 46 7.63 3.21 15.30
N HIS A 47 7.11 4.42 15.10
CA HIS A 47 6.82 5.36 16.18
C HIS A 47 5.79 4.84 17.18
N PHE A 48 4.71 4.21 16.69
CA PHE A 48 3.65 3.66 17.53
C PHE A 48 3.84 2.19 17.88
N ALA A 49 4.96 1.59 17.48
CA ALA A 49 5.27 0.17 17.65
C ALA A 49 4.16 -0.77 17.13
N TRP A 50 3.45 -0.37 16.06
CA TRP A 50 2.45 -1.20 15.42
C TRP A 50 3.11 -2.43 14.78
N LYS A 51 2.41 -3.57 14.84
CA LYS A 51 2.90 -4.87 14.35
C LYS A 51 2.13 -5.41 13.16
N SER A 52 0.91 -4.91 12.96
CA SER A 52 0.00 -5.40 11.94
C SER A 52 -0.86 -4.29 11.37
N ALA A 53 -1.39 -4.53 10.18
CA ALA A 53 -2.28 -3.63 9.47
C ALA A 53 -3.28 -4.42 8.62
N LEU A 54 -4.51 -3.89 8.51
CA LEU A 54 -5.44 -4.27 7.46
C LEU A 54 -5.55 -3.13 6.45
N LEU A 55 -5.21 -3.42 5.20
CA LEU A 55 -5.29 -2.50 4.08
C LEU A 55 -6.61 -2.74 3.33
N LEU A 56 -7.52 -1.77 3.41
CA LEU A 56 -8.84 -1.82 2.78
C LEU A 56 -8.85 -0.94 1.54
N MET A 57 -9.31 -1.49 0.42
CA MET A 57 -9.39 -0.74 -0.85
C MET A 57 -10.65 -1.05 -1.63
N GLU A 58 -11.25 0.01 -2.13
CA GLU A 58 -12.19 -0.09 -3.24
C GLU A 58 -11.39 -0.33 -4.53
N ASP A 59 -11.76 -1.34 -5.31
CA ASP A 59 -11.12 -1.65 -6.59
C ASP A 59 -12.16 -1.68 -7.71
N ASP A 60 -12.21 -0.59 -8.49
CA ASP A 60 -13.03 -0.47 -9.69
C ASP A 60 -12.41 -1.18 -10.91
N MET A 61 -11.20 -1.73 -10.75
CA MET A 61 -10.40 -2.40 -11.76
C MET A 61 -10.04 -1.52 -12.98
N THR A 62 -10.33 -0.22 -12.97
CA THR A 62 -10.11 0.72 -14.08
C THR A 62 -8.86 1.58 -13.89
N GLU A 63 -8.95 2.70 -13.18
CA GLU A 63 -7.83 3.61 -12.89
C GLU A 63 -7.00 3.10 -11.71
N ARG A 64 -7.64 2.34 -10.79
CA ARG A 64 -7.00 1.61 -9.69
C ARG A 64 -6.07 2.46 -8.82
N ASP A 65 -6.43 3.72 -8.58
CA ASP A 65 -5.63 4.62 -7.73
C ASP A 65 -5.46 4.07 -6.31
N CYS A 66 -6.52 3.51 -5.72
CA CYS A 66 -6.46 2.86 -4.40
C CYS A 66 -5.52 1.65 -4.39
N TYR A 67 -5.53 0.84 -5.46
CA TYR A 67 -4.60 -0.28 -5.62
C TYR A 67 -3.15 0.20 -5.62
N PHE A 68 -2.78 1.14 -6.49
CA PHE A 68 -1.40 1.62 -6.59
C PHE A 68 -0.94 2.35 -5.32
N THR A 69 -1.88 2.96 -4.61
CA THR A 69 -1.62 3.59 -3.31
C THR A 69 -1.22 2.55 -2.27
N LEU A 70 -2.02 1.49 -2.11
CA LEU A 70 -1.78 0.45 -1.10
C LEU A 70 -0.68 -0.54 -1.51
N GLU A 71 -0.47 -0.77 -2.81
CA GLU A 71 0.67 -1.52 -3.34
C GLU A 71 1.99 -0.96 -2.79
N ALA A 72 2.12 0.38 -2.76
CA ALA A 72 3.33 1.03 -2.25
C ALA A 72 3.54 0.78 -0.76
N VAL A 73 2.46 0.80 0.02
CA VAL A 73 2.54 0.54 1.46
C VAL A 73 2.88 -0.93 1.71
N PHE A 74 2.18 -1.85 1.06
CA PHE A 74 2.44 -3.28 1.13
C PHE A 74 3.90 -3.61 0.78
N HIS A 75 4.44 -3.00 -0.28
CA HIS A 75 5.83 -3.22 -0.71
C HIS A 75 6.89 -2.76 0.31
N LEU A 76 6.58 -1.76 1.13
CA LEU A 76 7.53 -1.25 2.14
C LEU A 76 7.34 -1.89 3.52
N MET A 77 6.22 -2.55 3.76
CA MET A 77 5.85 -3.14 5.04
C MET A 77 6.08 -4.67 5.10
N ASP A 78 7.03 -5.20 4.32
CA ASP A 78 7.32 -6.65 4.27
C ASP A 78 7.70 -7.25 5.64
N ASP A 79 8.25 -6.42 6.55
CA ASP A 79 8.59 -6.81 7.92
C ASP A 79 7.39 -6.80 8.90
N TYR A 80 6.21 -6.38 8.45
CA TYR A 80 4.98 -6.28 9.27
C TYR A 80 3.92 -7.27 8.78
N THR A 81 3.01 -7.66 9.68
CA THR A 81 1.89 -8.52 9.29
C THR A 81 0.79 -7.68 8.65
N VAL A 82 0.77 -7.67 7.32
CA VAL A 82 -0.15 -6.83 6.54
C VAL A 82 -1.10 -7.72 5.76
N LYS A 83 -2.40 -7.53 5.99
CA LYS A 83 -3.45 -8.15 5.17
C LYS A 83 -4.08 -7.12 4.24
N THR A 84 -4.56 -7.56 3.08
CA THR A 84 -5.22 -6.70 2.09
C THR A 84 -6.61 -7.24 1.80
N TYR A 85 -7.61 -6.35 1.76
CA TYR A 85 -8.97 -6.67 1.37
C TYR A 85 -9.47 -5.66 0.33
N SER A 86 -9.94 -6.18 -0.79
CA SER A 86 -10.50 -5.39 -1.88
C SER A 86 -11.99 -5.66 -2.03
N PHE A 87 -12.78 -4.61 -2.25
CA PHE A 87 -14.22 -4.71 -2.51
C PHE A 87 -14.60 -3.92 -3.76
N PRO A 88 -15.60 -4.37 -4.53
CA PRO A 88 -16.08 -3.63 -5.69
C PRO A 88 -16.91 -2.40 -5.25
N PRO A 89 -16.94 -1.31 -6.05
CA PRO A 89 -17.62 -0.07 -5.68
C PRO A 89 -19.14 -0.20 -5.53
N GLU A 90 -19.72 -1.17 -6.24
CA GLU A 90 -21.18 -1.34 -6.37
C GLU A 90 -21.79 -2.23 -5.28
N GLU A 91 -20.97 -2.95 -4.51
CA GLU A 91 -21.44 -3.81 -3.43
C GLU A 91 -21.25 -3.12 -2.08
N PRO A 92 -22.27 -3.14 -1.20
CA PRO A 92 -22.10 -2.64 0.16
C PRO A 92 -20.98 -3.41 0.85
N LEU A 93 -20.10 -2.66 1.53
CA LEU A 93 -19.05 -3.20 2.36
C LEU A 93 -19.61 -4.27 3.30
N ARG A 94 -19.21 -5.53 3.10
CA ARG A 94 -19.54 -6.64 4.00
C ARG A 94 -18.69 -6.52 5.26
N THR A 95 -19.10 -5.59 6.13
CA THR A 95 -18.38 -5.23 7.34
C THR A 95 -18.19 -6.41 8.27
N ASP A 96 -19.14 -7.34 8.30
CA ASP A 96 -19.12 -8.50 9.20
C ASP A 96 -17.96 -9.45 8.89
N GLU A 97 -17.70 -9.71 7.59
CA GLU A 97 -16.55 -10.53 7.16
C GLU A 97 -15.23 -9.81 7.43
N MET A 98 -15.20 -8.49 7.23
CA MET A 98 -14.01 -7.67 7.49
C MET A 98 -13.65 -7.63 8.97
N PHE A 99 -14.61 -7.44 9.87
CA PHE A 99 -14.35 -7.38 11.31
C PHE A 99 -13.91 -8.76 11.85
N GLN A 100 -14.42 -9.85 11.29
CA GLN A 100 -13.93 -11.19 11.63
C GLN A 100 -12.46 -11.35 11.21
N ASP A 101 -12.09 -10.91 10.00
CA ASP A 101 -10.69 -10.95 9.55
C ASP A 101 -9.75 -10.10 10.42
N ILE A 102 -10.24 -8.96 10.94
CA ILE A 102 -9.48 -8.12 11.89
C ILE A 102 -9.27 -8.88 13.21
N HIS A 103 -10.33 -9.44 13.78
CA HIS A 103 -10.24 -10.18 15.04
C HIS A 103 -9.38 -11.43 14.94
N ASP A 104 -9.52 -12.23 13.87
CA ASP A 104 -8.67 -13.40 13.63
C ASP A 104 -7.20 -13.00 13.46
N THR A 105 -6.94 -11.80 12.96
CA THR A 105 -5.58 -11.25 12.86
C THR A 105 -5.05 -10.91 14.25
N GLU A 106 -5.84 -10.27 15.12
CA GLU A 106 -5.50 -9.98 16.52
C GLU A 106 -5.29 -11.26 17.35
N ASP A 107 -6.15 -12.25 17.22
CA ASP A 107 -6.11 -13.52 17.97
C ASP A 107 -4.90 -14.40 17.61
N LEU A 108 -4.47 -14.38 16.33
CA LEU A 108 -3.21 -15.02 15.91
C LEU A 108 -1.99 -14.41 16.60
N PHE A 109 -2.04 -13.14 17.03
CA PHE A 109 -0.96 -12.52 17.82
C PHE A 109 -0.99 -12.94 19.28
N GLU A 110 -2.16 -13.01 19.91
CA GLU A 110 -2.27 -13.47 21.31
C GLU A 110 -1.86 -14.94 21.45
N GLY A 111 -2.17 -15.78 20.46
CA GLY A 111 -1.74 -17.19 20.42
C GLY A 111 -0.22 -17.37 20.32
N HIS A 112 0.50 -16.44 19.68
CA HIS A 112 1.96 -16.50 19.55
C HIS A 112 2.72 -15.84 20.72
N HIS A 113 2.08 -14.97 21.51
CA HIS A 113 2.66 -14.46 22.76
C HIS A 113 2.44 -15.39 23.97
N GLY A 114 1.54 -16.38 23.86
CA GLY A 114 1.25 -17.36 24.91
C GLY A 114 2.20 -18.56 25.03
N SER A 115 3.21 -18.70 24.16
CA SER A 115 4.13 -19.86 24.14
C SER A 115 5.60 -19.52 24.44
N LEU A 116 5.89 -18.33 24.97
CA LEU A 116 7.20 -18.00 25.55
C LEU A 116 7.03 -17.43 26.96
N CYS A 117 6.63 -18.30 27.89
CA CYS A 117 7.10 -18.36 29.28
C CYS A 117 7.03 -19.83 29.72
#